data_AF-A0A2G2R5H7-F1
#
_entry.id   AF-A0A2G2R5H7-F1
#
_cell.length_a   1.000
_cell.length_b   1.000
_cell.length_c   1.000
_cell.angle_alpha   90.00
_cell.angle_beta   90.00
_cell.angle_gamma   90.00
#
_symmetry.space_group_name_H-M   'P 1'
#
loop_
_entity.id
_entity.type
_entity.pdbx_description
1 polymer ?
#
loop_
_entity_poly.entity_id
_entity_poly.type
_entity_poly.pdbx_seq_one_letter_code
_entity_poly.pdbx_strand_id
1 'polypeptide(L)' 'MGSGSTRPNTADDKMIAAIERGEQDEFKDRKPPKNTDTKLIKEKEARTKKAQEKKQGLRALRLAAEKEAKAK' A
#
# COMPACT_ATOMS: atom_id res chain seq x y z
N MET A 1 27.08 -3.30 -5.16
CA MET A 1 25.84 -2.90 -4.45
C MET A 1 25.34 -1.61 -5.08
N GLY A 2 24.62 -1.67 -6.21
CA GLY A 2 24.01 -0.48 -6.81
C GLY A 2 22.71 -0.23 -6.08
N SER A 3 22.71 0.64 -5.06
CA SER A 3 21.47 1.02 -4.38
C SER A 3 20.57 1.73 -5.39
N GLY A 4 19.42 1.13 -5.69
CA GLY A 4 18.41 1.66 -6.59
C GLY A 4 17.68 2.89 -6.04
N SER A 5 18.43 3.88 -5.57
CA SER A 5 17.90 5.10 -4.95
C SER A 5 18.72 6.34 -5.36
N THR A 6 19.11 6.44 -6.63
CA THR A 6 19.62 7.70 -7.19
C THR A 6 18.50 8.69 -7.52
N ARG A 7 17.23 8.33 -7.23
CA ARG A 7 16.07 9.20 -7.42
C ARG A 7 15.64 9.75 -6.06
N PRO A 8 15.70 11.07 -5.85
CA PRO A 8 15.31 11.69 -4.58
C PRO A 8 13.81 11.47 -4.32
N ASN A 9 13.48 10.90 -3.16
CA ASN A 9 12.13 10.42 -2.87
C ASN A 9 11.38 11.30 -1.87
N THR A 10 12.10 11.94 -0.94
CA THR A 10 11.52 12.91 0.01
C THR A 10 11.69 14.35 -0.45
N ALA A 11 11.01 15.31 0.20
CA ALA A 11 11.16 16.73 -0.12
C ALA A 11 12.60 17.21 0.16
N ASP A 12 13.20 16.75 1.26
CA ASP A 12 14.56 17.10 1.65
C ASP A 12 15.59 16.51 0.67
N ASP A 13 15.42 15.26 0.23
CA ASP A 13 16.30 14.65 -0.79
C ASP A 13 16.24 15.41 -2.11
N LYS A 14 15.06 15.92 -2.48
CA LYS A 14 14.86 16.67 -3.72
C LYS A 14 15.46 18.07 -3.62
N MET A 15 15.38 18.70 -2.45
CA MET A 15 16.03 19.98 -2.17
C MET A 15 17.55 19.85 -2.27
N ILE A 16 18.13 18.85 -1.59
CA ILE A 16 19.58 18.58 -1.63
C ILE A 16 20.03 18.32 -3.07
N ALA A 17 19.31 17.45 -3.80
CA ALA A 17 19.64 17.16 -5.19
C ALA A 17 19.46 18.35 -6.15
N ALA A 18 18.56 19.29 -5.86
CA ALA A 18 18.38 20.52 -6.63
C ALA A 18 19.53 21.52 -6.36
N ILE A 19 19.93 21.66 -5.09
CA ILE A 19 21.08 22.46 -4.67
C ILE A 19 22.37 21.91 -5.29
N GLU A 20 22.58 20.59 -5.27
CA GLU A 20 23.73 19.92 -5.92
C GLU A 20 23.76 20.14 -7.44
N ARG A 21 22.60 20.35 -8.08
CA ARG A 21 22.48 20.62 -9.53
C ARG A 21 22.60 22.11 -9.88
N GLY A 22 22.77 22.99 -8.89
CA GLY A 22 22.88 24.44 -9.08
C GLY A 22 21.55 25.15 -9.37
N GLU A 23 20.41 24.49 -9.13
CA GLU A 23 19.07 25.09 -9.25
C GLU A 23 18.81 25.96 -8.00
N GLN A 24 19.25 27.23 -8.01
CA GLN A 24 19.08 28.18 -6.91
C GLN A 24 17.73 28.92 -6.90
N ASP A 25 16.96 28.87 -8.00
CA ASP A 25 15.67 29.54 -8.08
C ASP A 25 14.53 28.66 -7.54
N GLU A 26 13.85 29.17 -6.50
CA GLU A 26 12.60 28.67 -5.90
C GLU A 26 12.31 27.17 -6.10
N PHE A 27 12.92 26.30 -5.30
CA PHE A 27 12.53 24.90 -5.24
C PHE A 27 11.03 24.78 -4.91
N LYS A 28 10.22 24.54 -5.94
CA LYS A 28 8.79 24.27 -5.79
C LYS A 28 8.64 22.78 -5.58
N ASP A 29 8.49 22.37 -4.31
CA ASP A 29 7.95 21.05 -3.98
C ASP A 29 6.54 20.99 -4.57
N ARG A 30 6.45 20.57 -5.84
CA ARG A 30 5.18 20.34 -6.52
C ARG A 30 4.53 19.22 -5.74
N LYS A 31 3.70 19.56 -4.77
CA LYS A 31 2.75 18.67 -4.12
C LYS A 31 1.56 18.59 -5.08
N PRO A 32 1.54 17.62 -6.02
CA PRO A 32 0.39 17.49 -6.90
C PRO A 32 -0.86 17.35 -6.04
N PRO A 33 -2.00 17.96 -6.44
CA PRO A 33 -3.23 17.79 -5.71
C PRO A 33 -3.51 16.29 -5.58
N LYS A 34 -3.71 15.82 -4.35
CA LYS A 34 -4.02 14.42 -4.09
C LYS A 34 -5.30 14.11 -4.85
N ASN A 35 -5.24 13.13 -5.77
CA ASN A 35 -6.45 12.69 -6.46
C ASN A 35 -7.44 12.15 -5.41
N THR A 36 -8.58 12.80 -5.28
CA THR A 36 -9.63 12.43 -4.33
C THR A 36 -10.48 11.27 -4.84
N ASP A 37 -10.28 10.83 -6.09
CA ASP A 37 -10.98 9.69 -6.66
C ASP A 37 -10.45 8.37 -6.05
N THR A 38 -11.06 8.02 -4.93
CA THR A 38 -10.76 6.80 -4.17
C THR A 38 -11.59 5.59 -4.60
N LYS A 39 -12.36 5.69 -5.70
CA LYS A 39 -13.28 4.63 -6.14
C LYS A 39 -12.58 3.28 -6.33
N LEU A 40 -11.45 3.25 -7.02
CA LEU A 40 -10.69 2.02 -7.29
C LEU A 40 -10.12 1.41 -6.00
N ILE A 41 -9.75 2.23 -5.02
CA ILE A 41 -9.23 1.78 -3.73
C ILE A 41 -10.35 1.09 -2.95
N LYS A 42 -11.51 1.75 -2.82
CA LYS A 42 -12.69 1.20 -2.14
C LYS A 42 -13.19 -0.09 -2.81
N GLU A 43 -13.16 -0.14 -4.13
CA GLU A 43 -13.56 -1.35 -4.87
C GLU A 43 -12.63 -2.53 -4.58
N LYS A 44 -11.31 -2.30 -4.56
CA LYS A 44 -10.33 -3.32 -4.18
C LYS A 44 -10.53 -3.79 -2.75
N GLU A 45 -10.76 -2.87 -1.81
CA GLU A 45 -11.05 -3.21 -0.41
C GLU A 45 -12.33 -4.04 -0.26
N ALA A 46 -13.40 -3.72 -1.01
CA ALA A 46 -14.63 -4.50 -0.98
C ALA A 46 -14.42 -5.93 -1.52
N ARG A 47 -13.62 -6.08 -2.59
CA ARG A 47 -13.26 -7.40 -3.14
C ARG A 47 -12.44 -8.22 -2.14
N THR A 48 -11.46 -7.62 -1.47
CA THR A 48 -10.63 -8.34 -0.48
C THR A 48 -11.42 -8.74 0.75
N LYS A 49 -12.29 -7.87 1.27
CA LYS A 49 -13.17 -8.19 2.42
C LYS A 49 -14.06 -9.40 2.14
N LYS A 50 -14.74 -9.43 0.99
CA LYS A 50 -15.57 -10.58 0.58
C LYS A 50 -14.79 -11.88 0.49
N ALA A 51 -13.55 -11.83 -0.01
CA ALA A 51 -12.69 -13.01 -0.08
C ALA A 51 -12.26 -13.50 1.31
N GLN A 52 -11.96 -12.56 2.22
CA GLN A 52 -11.59 -12.87 3.61
C GLN A 52 -12.76 -13.49 4.38
N GLU A 53 -13.98 -12.96 4.24
CA GLU A 53 -15.20 -13.51 4.86
C GLU A 53 -15.45 -14.97 4.45
N LYS A 54 -15.40 -15.26 3.14
CA LYS A 54 -15.54 -16.63 2.63
C LYS A 54 -14.47 -17.56 3.20
N LYS A 55 -13.22 -17.10 3.28
CA LYS A 55 -12.10 -17.87 3.84
C LYS A 55 -12.30 -18.15 5.33
N GLN A 56 -12.80 -17.18 6.10
CA GLN A 56 -13.11 -17.35 7.51
C GLN A 56 -14.24 -18.36 7.71
N GLY A 57 -15.32 -18.28 6.93
CA GLY A 57 -16.41 -19.25 6.97
C GLY A 57 -15.93 -20.69 6.69
N LEU A 58 -15.12 -20.88 5.65
CA LEU A 58 -14.54 -22.20 5.35
C LEU A 58 -13.62 -22.72 6.47
N ARG A 59 -12.86 -21.84 7.12
CA ARG A 59 -12.03 -22.21 8.28
C ARG A 59 -12.89 -22.62 9.46
N ALA A 60 -13.97 -21.90 9.75
CA ALA A 60 -14.89 -22.25 10.82
C ALA A 60 -15.54 -23.62 10.59
N LEU A 61 -16.00 -23.89 9.37
CA LEU A 61 -16.56 -25.19 8.99
C LEU A 61 -15.54 -26.32 9.14
N ARG A 62 -14.28 -26.12 8.70
CA ARG A 62 -13.22 -27.12 8.90
C ARG A 62 -12.95 -27.40 10.37
N LEU A 63 -12.85 -26.35 11.19
CA LEU A 63 -12.64 -26.50 12.63
C LEU A 63 -13.81 -27.23 13.32
N ALA A 64 -15.05 -27.00 12.89
CA ALA A 64 -16.21 -27.73 13.38
C ALA A 64 -16.13 -29.22 13.00
N ALA A 65 -15.85 -29.52 11.73
CA ALA A 65 -15.68 -30.90 11.26
C ALA A 65 -14.53 -31.64 11.97
N GLU A 66 -13.39 -30.97 12.22
CA GLU A 66 -12.27 -31.56 12.97
C GLU A 66 -12.64 -31.88 14.42
N LYS A 67 -13.48 -31.05 15.06
CA LYS A 67 -13.97 -31.32 16.42
C LYS A 67 -14.93 -32.51 16.44
N GLU A 68 -15.87 -32.58 15.50
CA GLU A 68 -16.80 -33.71 15.37
C GLU A 68 -16.07 -35.02 15.08
N ALA A 69 -15.05 -35.00 14.21
CA ALA A 69 -14.23 -36.17 13.91
C ALA A 69 -13.40 -36.66 15.11
N LYS A 70 -13.00 -35.76 16.01
CA LYS A 70 -12.29 -36.10 17.25
C LYS A 70 -13.20 -36.56 18.38
N ALA A 71 -14.49 -36.22 18.31
CA ALA A 71 -15.50 -36.61 19.29
C ALA A 71 -16.16 -37.96 18.98
N LYS A 72 -15.89 -38.51 17.79
CA LYS A 72 -16.34 -39.83 17.33
C LYS A 72 -15.26 -40.88 17.58
#